data_AF-A0A2W4L5C0-F1
#
_entry.id   AF-A0A2W4L5C0-F1
#
_cell.length_a   1.000
_cell.length_b   1.000
_cell.length_c   1.000
_cell.angle_alpha   90.00
_cell.angle_beta   90.00
_cell.angle_gamma   90.00
#
_symmetry.space_group_name_H-M   'P 1'
#
loop_
_entity.id
_entity.type
_entity.pdbx_description
1 polymer ?
#
loop_
_entity_poly.entity_id
_entity_poly.type
_entity_poly.pdbx_seq_one_letter_code
_entity_poly.pdbx_strand_id
1 'polypeptide(L)'
;MTATERATDAEQAASDAGLRYVTDRTPGIRRERAGGSFRYYAPGGREITGEAELRRIRSLAIPPAYTGVWICPDPRGHIQATGRDAKGRKQYRYHPRWREVRDETKYHRTIAFGQALPRIRARVEEDLRRPGLPREKMLAAVVRLLEIT
;
A
#
# COMPACT_ATOMS: atom_id res chain seq x y z
N MET A 1 -13.11 -6.90 -10.77
CA MET A 1 -12.74 -5.79 -9.86
C MET A 1 -11.95 -4.74 -10.62
N THR A 2 -12.53 -3.57 -10.84
CA THR A 2 -11.88 -2.44 -11.54
C THR A 2 -10.92 -1.70 -10.60
N ALA A 3 -10.03 -0.87 -11.15
CA ALA A 3 -9.10 -0.06 -10.35
C ALA A 3 -9.83 0.92 -9.41
N THR A 4 -11.03 1.36 -9.79
CA THR A 4 -11.91 2.24 -9.01
C THR A 4 -12.46 1.56 -7.76
N GLU A 5 -12.94 0.32 -7.86
CA GLU A 5 -13.44 -0.46 -6.70
C GLU A 5 -12.36 -0.74 -5.65
N ARG A 6 -11.09 -0.86 -6.07
CA ARG A 6 -9.98 -1.06 -5.12
C ARG A 6 -9.62 0.20 -4.34
N ALA A 7 -9.83 1.37 -4.92
CA ALA A 7 -9.61 2.64 -4.25
C ALA A 7 -10.71 2.90 -3.22
N THR A 8 -11.97 2.63 -3.57
CA THR A 8 -13.12 2.78 -2.66
C THR A 8 -13.03 1.88 -1.43
N ASP A 9 -12.57 0.63 -1.60
CA ASP A 9 -12.39 -0.28 -0.45
C ASP A 9 -11.29 0.21 0.52
N ALA A 10 -10.22 0.79 -0.02
CA ALA A 10 -9.13 1.32 0.78
C ALA A 10 -9.49 2.65 1.46
N GLU A 11 -10.34 3.46 0.81
CA GLU A 11 -10.91 4.68 1.36
C GLU A 11 -11.86 4.39 2.53
N GLN A 12 -12.77 3.42 2.35
CA GLN A 12 -13.68 3.00 3.40
C GLN A 12 -12.92 2.42 4.59
N ALA A 13 -11.97 1.52 4.33
CA ALA A 13 -11.07 0.98 5.34
C ALA A 13 -10.35 2.09 6.14
N ALA A 14 -9.81 3.11 5.46
CA ALA A 14 -9.18 4.24 6.14
C ALA A 14 -10.18 4.97 7.04
N SER A 15 -11.40 5.23 6.54
CA SER A 15 -12.46 5.89 7.31
C SER A 15 -12.84 5.11 8.56
N ASP A 16 -13.03 3.79 8.45
CA ASP A 16 -13.39 2.91 9.57
C ASP A 16 -12.29 2.90 10.66
N ALA A 17 -11.04 3.09 10.25
CA ALA A 17 -9.90 3.29 11.14
C ALA A 17 -9.82 4.67 11.82
N GLY A 18 -10.71 5.59 11.47
CA GLY A 18 -10.58 7.02 11.80
C GLY A 18 -9.37 7.70 11.11
N LEU A 19 -8.90 7.12 10.00
CA LEU A 19 -7.81 7.64 9.16
C LEU A 19 -8.35 8.27 7.88
N ARG A 20 -7.50 9.05 7.22
CA ARG A 20 -7.79 9.66 5.93
C ARG A 20 -7.06 8.93 4.82
N TYR A 21 -7.80 8.58 3.78
CA TYR A 21 -7.18 8.12 2.55
C TYR A 21 -6.47 9.30 1.86
N VAL A 22 -5.17 9.16 1.64
CA VAL A 22 -4.29 10.21 1.10
C VAL A 22 -3.35 9.59 0.07
N THR A 23 -2.87 10.40 -0.87
CA THR A 23 -1.86 9.95 -1.83
C THR A 23 -0.72 10.96 -1.86
N ASP A 24 0.47 10.53 -2.24
CA ASP A 24 1.63 11.41 -2.39
C ASP A 24 1.60 12.24 -3.68
N ARG A 25 0.44 12.26 -4.37
CA ARG A 25 0.17 13.15 -5.51
C ARG A 25 -0.36 14.51 -5.06
N THR A 26 -0.85 14.62 -3.82
CA THR A 26 -1.25 15.91 -3.25
C THR A 26 -0.05 16.64 -2.65
N PRO A 27 -0.06 17.98 -2.59
CA PRO A 27 1.00 18.74 -1.94
C PRO A 27 1.28 18.23 -0.51
N GLY A 28 2.54 17.92 -0.21
CA GLY A 28 2.97 17.42 1.10
C GLY A 28 4.08 18.26 1.69
N ILE A 29 4.49 17.87 2.90
CA ILE A 29 5.67 18.42 3.55
C ILE A 29 6.90 17.91 2.80
N ARG A 30 7.75 18.85 2.37
CA ARG A 30 9.03 18.56 1.72
C ARG A 30 10.14 18.47 2.75
N ARG A 31 11.13 17.62 2.46
CA ARG A 31 12.36 17.47 3.24
C ARG A 31 13.55 17.91 2.42
N GLU A 32 14.34 18.83 2.95
CA GLU A 32 15.53 19.36 2.30
C GLU A 32 16.75 19.17 3.20
N ARG A 33 17.92 18.87 2.62
CA ARG A 33 19.17 18.72 3.38
C ARG A 33 19.68 20.09 3.80
N ALA A 34 20.06 20.21 5.06
CA ALA A 34 20.68 21.40 5.64
C ALA A 34 21.91 20.97 6.44
N GLY A 35 23.06 20.88 5.76
CA GLY A 35 24.31 20.35 6.33
C GLY A 35 24.14 18.90 6.81
N GLY A 36 24.42 18.67 8.10
CA GLY A 36 24.25 17.37 8.76
C GLY A 36 22.81 17.04 9.18
N SER A 37 21.84 17.90 8.87
CA SER A 37 20.46 17.78 9.31
C SER A 37 19.46 17.95 8.15
N PHE A 38 18.17 17.95 8.47
CA PHE A 38 17.09 18.21 7.51
C PHE A 38 16.22 19.37 7.98
N ARG A 39 15.82 20.22 7.02
CA ARG A 39 14.74 21.19 7.18
C ARG A 39 13.48 20.68 6.50
N TYR A 40 12.34 21.09 7.03
CA TYR A 40 11.03 20.65 6.57
C TYR A 40 10.20 21.85 6.18
N TYR A 41 9.50 21.75 5.06
CA TYR A 41 8.71 22.84 4.50
C TYR A 41 7.29 22.36 4.25
N ALA A 42 6.32 23.12 4.74
CA ALA A 42 4.91 22.88 4.46
C ALA A 42 4.63 23.03 2.94
N PRO A 43 3.48 22.53 2.44
CA PRO A 43 3.10 22.68 1.04
C PRO A 43 3.21 24.12 0.49
N GLY A 44 2.91 25.13 1.32
CA GLY A 44 3.04 26.55 0.99
C GLY A 44 4.45 27.14 1.11
N GLY A 45 5.48 26.32 1.34
CA GLY A 45 6.89 26.77 1.43
C GLY A 45 7.32 27.33 2.79
N ARG A 46 6.39 27.47 3.75
CA ARG A 46 6.73 27.87 5.12
C ARG A 46 7.57 26.78 5.80
N GLU A 47 8.70 27.19 6.40
CA GLU A 47 9.53 26.30 7.21
C GLU A 47 8.77 25.84 8.47
N ILE A 48 8.87 24.54 8.75
CA ILE A 48 8.28 23.90 9.92
C ILE A 48 9.33 23.89 11.03
N THR A 49 9.10 24.75 12.03
CA THR A 49 9.96 24.86 13.22
C THR A 49 9.27 24.39 14.50
N GLY A 50 7.96 24.15 14.46
CA GLY A 50 7.18 23.72 15.62
C GLY A 50 7.60 22.34 16.12
N GLU A 51 7.94 22.23 17.40
CA GLU A 51 8.51 21.00 17.96
C GLU A 51 7.60 19.78 17.85
N ALA A 52 6.29 19.95 18.05
CA ALA A 52 5.34 18.84 17.99
C ALA A 52 5.36 18.17 16.60
N GLU A 53 5.38 18.99 15.55
CA GLU A 53 5.41 18.51 14.17
C GLU A 53 6.77 17.90 13.82
N LEU A 54 7.87 18.53 14.27
CA LEU A 54 9.22 17.96 14.10
C LEU A 54 9.38 16.61 14.82
N ARG A 55 8.82 16.46 16.03
CA ARG A 55 8.80 15.18 16.77
C ARG A 55 8.04 14.12 15.98
N ARG A 56 6.86 14.45 15.44
CA ARG A 56 6.06 13.56 14.59
C ARG A 56 6.84 13.12 13.35
N ILE A 57 7.46 14.05 12.63
CA ILE A 57 8.22 13.72 11.42
C ILE A 57 9.41 12.82 11.74
N ARG A 58 10.13 13.09 12.85
CA ARG A 58 11.26 12.26 13.29
C ARG A 58 10.82 10.84 13.67
N SER A 59 9.65 10.66 14.30
CA SER A 59 9.14 9.35 14.66
C SER A 59 8.78 8.47 13.46
N LEU A 60 8.64 9.06 12.25
CA LEU A 60 8.45 8.29 11.02
C LEU A 60 9.70 7.51 10.58
N ALA A 61 10.87 7.81 11.17
CA ALA A 61 12.15 7.15 10.89
C ALA A 61 12.42 7.00 9.37
N ILE A 62 12.29 8.13 8.65
CA ILE A 62 12.53 8.18 7.20
C ILE A 62 14.04 8.19 6.97
N PRO A 63 14.63 7.16 6.33
CA PRO A 63 16.07 7.07 6.18
C PRO A 63 16.67 8.31 5.49
N PRO A 64 17.87 8.75 5.92
CA PRO A 64 18.51 9.96 5.38
C PRO A 64 18.97 9.81 3.93
N ALA A 65 19.13 8.56 3.46
CA ALA A 65 19.47 8.24 2.07
C ALA A 65 18.26 8.31 1.12
N TYR A 66 17.03 8.40 1.63
CA TYR A 66 15.86 8.43 0.76
C TYR A 66 15.75 9.75 -0.01
N THR A 67 15.47 9.67 -1.30
CA THR A 67 15.25 10.81 -2.20
C THR A 67 13.76 10.96 -2.53
N GLY A 68 13.37 12.13 -3.03
CA GLY A 68 11.98 12.41 -3.41
C GLY A 68 10.99 12.18 -2.25
N VAL A 69 11.36 12.62 -1.05
CA VAL A 69 10.55 12.38 0.16
C VAL A 69 9.33 13.29 0.17
N TRP A 70 8.18 12.67 0.32
CA TRP A 70 6.90 13.32 0.59
C TRP A 70 6.46 12.91 1.99
N ILE A 71 6.04 13.88 2.80
CA ILE A 71 5.51 13.63 4.14
C ILE A 71 4.08 14.18 4.20
N CYS A 72 3.15 13.39 4.73
CA CYS A 72 1.76 13.79 4.85
C CYS A 72 1.63 14.94 5.87
N PRO A 73 0.97 16.06 5.52
CA PRO A 73 0.68 17.14 6.47
C PRO A 73 -0.32 16.74 7.55
N ASP A 74 -1.21 15.79 7.25
CA ASP A 74 -2.23 15.32 8.19
C ASP A 74 -1.72 14.10 9.00
N PRO A 75 -1.63 14.17 10.34
CA PRO A 75 -1.24 13.03 11.16
C PRO A 75 -2.19 11.83 11.01
N ARG A 76 -3.43 12.04 10.55
CA ARG A 76 -4.41 10.96 10.31
C ARG A 76 -4.32 10.37 8.90
N GLY A 77 -3.43 10.83 8.03
CA GLY A 77 -3.23 10.22 6.72
C GLY A 77 -2.75 8.78 6.84
N HIS A 78 -3.41 7.83 6.17
CA HIS A 78 -3.04 6.42 6.27
C HIS A 78 -1.61 6.15 5.76
N ILE A 79 -1.14 6.90 4.76
CA ILE A 79 0.27 7.03 4.40
C ILE A 79 0.80 8.29 5.10
N GLN A 80 1.86 8.12 5.90
CA GLN A 80 2.53 9.21 6.60
C GLN A 80 3.73 9.75 5.84
N ALA A 81 4.43 8.90 5.07
CA ALA A 81 5.47 9.37 4.17
C ALA A 81 5.71 8.41 3.00
N THR A 82 6.25 8.95 1.92
CA THR A 82 6.84 8.17 0.83
C THR A 82 8.25 8.69 0.52
N GLY A 83 9.05 7.85 -0.12
CA GLY A 83 10.38 8.22 -0.61
C GLY A 83 10.93 7.13 -1.51
N ARG A 84 12.10 7.37 -2.12
CA ARG A 84 12.79 6.39 -2.95
C ARG A 84 14.04 5.91 -2.25
N ASP A 85 14.24 4.59 -2.20
CA ASP A 85 15.48 4.01 -1.68
C ASP A 85 16.66 4.15 -2.67
N ALA A 86 17.83 3.65 -2.28
CA ALA A 86 19.03 3.69 -3.12
C ALA A 86 18.90 2.95 -4.46
N LYS A 87 17.92 2.03 -4.58
CA LYS A 87 17.60 1.31 -5.82
C LYS A 87 16.47 1.99 -6.62
N GLY A 88 16.05 3.20 -6.22
CA GLY A 88 14.97 3.95 -6.86
C GLY A 88 13.56 3.43 -6.55
N ARG A 89 13.42 2.40 -5.71
CA ARG A 89 12.13 1.78 -5.39
C ARG A 89 11.37 2.70 -4.44
N LYS A 90 10.08 2.89 -4.72
CA LYS A 90 9.19 3.67 -3.86
C LYS A 90 8.91 2.92 -2.57
N GLN A 91 9.20 3.56 -1.46
CA GLN A 91 9.02 3.06 -0.10
C GLN A 91 7.96 3.89 0.61
N TYR A 92 7.22 3.23 1.51
CA TYR A 92 6.11 3.84 2.25
C TYR A 92 6.37 3.79 3.76
N ARG A 93 5.85 4.79 4.46
CA ARG A 93 5.63 4.80 5.90
C ARG A 93 4.13 4.97 6.12
N TYR A 94 3.51 4.02 6.79
CA TYR A 94 2.09 4.04 7.07
C TYR A 94 1.82 4.50 8.50
N HIS A 95 0.62 5.04 8.72
CA HIS A 95 0.12 5.26 10.07
C HIS A 95 0.06 3.92 10.82
N PRO A 96 0.41 3.85 12.13
CA PRO A 96 0.39 2.60 12.89
C PRO A 96 -0.95 1.85 12.81
N ARG A 97 -2.06 2.58 12.99
CA ARG A 97 -3.44 2.04 12.88
C ARG A 97 -3.82 1.53 11.49
N TRP A 98 -3.05 1.83 10.45
CA TRP A 98 -3.34 1.34 9.09
C TRP A 98 -3.15 -0.19 8.97
N ARG A 99 -2.28 -0.79 9.80
CA ARG A 99 -2.09 -2.25 9.79
C ARG A 99 -3.33 -2.99 10.25
N GLU A 100 -3.92 -2.57 11.37
CA GLU A 100 -5.11 -3.19 11.99
C GLU A 100 -6.23 -3.38 10.96
N VAL A 101 -6.41 -2.38 10.10
CA VAL A 101 -7.51 -2.30 9.14
C VAL A 101 -7.23 -3.11 7.87
N ARG A 102 -5.99 -3.05 7.34
CA ARG A 102 -5.64 -3.88 6.17
C ARG A 102 -5.62 -5.35 6.51
N ASP A 103 -5.27 -5.70 7.75
CA ASP A 103 -5.30 -7.07 8.21
C ASP A 103 -6.76 -7.58 8.21
N GLU A 104 -7.70 -6.82 8.77
CA GLU A 104 -9.13 -7.18 8.80
C GLU A 104 -9.73 -7.38 7.39
N THR A 105 -9.52 -6.45 6.46
CA THR A 105 -10.03 -6.61 5.07
C THR A 105 -9.34 -7.74 4.32
N LYS A 106 -8.07 -8.03 4.62
CA LYS A 106 -7.35 -9.16 4.01
C LYS A 106 -7.88 -10.50 4.51
N TYR A 107 -8.19 -10.62 5.80
CA TYR A 107 -8.73 -11.85 6.39
C TYR A 107 -10.08 -12.24 5.78
N HIS A 108 -11.01 -11.29 5.63
CA HIS A 108 -12.30 -11.58 5.01
C HIS A 108 -12.17 -12.08 3.57
N ARG A 109 -11.27 -11.49 2.77
CA ARG A 109 -11.01 -11.95 1.39
C ARG A 109 -10.35 -13.32 1.35
N THR A 110 -9.45 -13.63 2.29
CA THR A 110 -8.85 -14.95 2.41
C THR A 110 -9.88 -16.01 2.74
N ILE A 111 -10.84 -15.72 3.63
CA ILE A 111 -11.95 -16.63 3.95
C ILE A 111 -12.83 -16.86 2.71
N ALA A 112 -13.26 -15.80 2.04
CA ALA A 112 -14.09 -15.91 0.83
C ALA A 112 -13.36 -16.68 -0.29
N PHE A 113 -12.05 -16.46 -0.45
CA PHE A 113 -11.22 -17.22 -1.39
C PHE A 113 -11.14 -18.71 -1.00
N GLY A 114 -10.92 -19.00 0.29
CA GLY A 114 -10.93 -20.37 0.82
C GLY A 114 -12.23 -21.11 0.55
N GLN A 115 -13.37 -20.43 0.69
CA GLN A 115 -14.69 -20.97 0.35
C GLN A 115 -14.86 -21.23 -1.16
N ALA A 116 -14.18 -20.47 -2.01
CA ALA A 116 -14.21 -20.65 -3.46
C ALA A 116 -13.25 -21.75 -3.97
N LEU A 117 -12.21 -22.10 -3.19
CA LEU A 117 -11.17 -23.07 -3.60
C LEU A 117 -11.72 -24.42 -4.08
N PRO A 118 -12.71 -25.07 -3.42
CA PRO A 118 -13.24 -26.34 -3.90
C PRO A 118 -13.81 -26.25 -5.32
N ARG A 119 -14.52 -25.16 -5.65
CA ARG A 119 -15.09 -24.93 -6.98
C ARG A 119 -14.00 -24.66 -8.02
N ILE A 120 -12.99 -23.88 -7.66
CA ILE A 120 -11.85 -23.59 -8.54
C ILE A 120 -11.10 -24.88 -8.87
N ARG A 121 -10.78 -25.70 -7.86
CA ARG A 121 -10.09 -26.99 -8.04
C ARG A 121 -10.89 -27.94 -8.91
N ALA A 122 -12.19 -28.09 -8.67
CA ALA A 122 -13.05 -28.93 -9.50
C ALA A 122 -13.00 -28.52 -10.99
N ARG A 123 -13.06 -27.21 -11.26
CA ARG A 123 -12.98 -26.69 -12.64
C ARG A 123 -11.61 -26.90 -13.27
N VAL A 124 -10.53 -26.70 -12.52
CA VAL A 124 -9.16 -26.94 -13.00
C VAL A 124 -8.98 -28.40 -13.38
N GLU A 125 -9.43 -29.35 -12.55
CA GLU A 125 -9.36 -30.78 -12.83
C GLU A 125 -10.19 -31.21 -14.05
N GLU A 126 -11.35 -30.57 -14.27
CA GLU A 126 -12.15 -30.77 -15.47
C GLU A 126 -11.44 -30.26 -16.73
N ASP A 127 -10.93 -29.03 -16.70
CA ASP A 127 -10.27 -28.40 -17.85
C ASP A 127 -8.94 -29.08 -18.21
N LEU A 128 -8.20 -29.63 -17.23
CA LEU A 128 -6.98 -30.41 -17.46
C LEU A 128 -7.24 -31.74 -18.19
N ARG A 129 -8.41 -32.35 -18.01
CA ARG A 129 -8.79 -33.62 -18.67
C ARG A 129 -9.20 -33.46 -20.12
N ARG A 130 -9.35 -32.23 -20.63
CA ARG A 130 -9.80 -31.98 -22.02
C ARG A 130 -8.76 -32.50 -23.03
N PRO A 131 -9.18 -33.08 -24.17
CA PRO A 131 -8.28 -33.55 -25.21
C PRO A 131 -7.60 -32.38 -25.93
N GLY A 132 -6.38 -32.60 -26.44
CA GLY A 132 -5.58 -31.57 -27.10
C GLY A 132 -5.08 -30.49 -26.13
N LEU A 133 -4.88 -29.27 -26.67
CA LEU A 133 -4.39 -28.09 -25.95
C LEU A 133 -5.33 -26.86 -26.13
N PRO A 134 -6.62 -26.97 -25.75
CA PRO A 134 -7.51 -25.82 -25.78
C PRO A 134 -7.09 -24.77 -24.75
N ARG A 135 -7.53 -23.52 -24.96
CA ARG A 135 -7.22 -22.38 -24.08
C ARG A 135 -7.51 -22.67 -22.61
N GLU A 136 -8.61 -23.33 -22.30
CA GLU A 136 -9.03 -23.61 -20.93
C GLU A 136 -8.05 -24.57 -20.23
N LYS A 137 -7.51 -25.56 -20.95
CA LYS A 137 -6.51 -26.48 -20.42
C LYS A 137 -5.19 -25.78 -20.11
N MET A 138 -4.77 -24.86 -20.98
CA MET A 138 -3.58 -24.03 -20.74
C MET A 138 -3.77 -23.15 -19.49
N LEU A 139 -4.94 -22.51 -19.36
CA LEU A 139 -5.26 -21.70 -18.17
C LEU A 139 -5.29 -22.57 -16.90
N ALA A 140 -5.91 -23.73 -16.94
CA ALA A 140 -5.97 -24.66 -15.81
C ALA A 140 -4.57 -25.12 -15.38
N ALA A 141 -3.66 -25.36 -16.33
CA ALA A 141 -2.27 -25.69 -16.02
C ALA A 141 -1.54 -24.54 -15.32
N VAL A 142 -1.71 -23.29 -15.80
CA VAL A 142 -1.13 -22.10 -15.13
C VAL A 142 -1.70 -21.94 -13.72
N VAL A 143 -3.01 -22.07 -13.55
CA VAL A 143 -3.66 -21.99 -12.22
C VAL A 143 -3.13 -23.08 -11.30
N ARG A 144 -2.95 -24.31 -11.79
CA ARG A 144 -2.39 -25.42 -11.02
C ARG A 144 -0.94 -25.16 -10.60
N LEU A 145 -0.12 -24.59 -11.49
CA LEU A 145 1.25 -24.20 -11.16
C LEU A 145 1.27 -23.16 -10.04
N LEU A 146 0.42 -22.13 -10.11
CA LEU A 146 0.29 -21.11 -9.07
C LEU A 146 -0.17 -21.66 -7.71
N GLU A 147 -0.86 -22.80 -7.69
CA GLU A 147 -1.30 -23.43 -6.44
C GLU A 147 -0.20 -24.25 -5.77
N ILE A 148 0.68 -24.90 -6.55
CA ILE A 148 1.71 -25.81 -6.02
C ILE A 148 3.06 -25.14 -5.74
N THR A 149 3.25 -23.90 -6.20
CA THR A 149 4.45 -23.06 -5.95
C THR A 149 4.20 -22.05 -4.86
#